data_AF-A0A2G8LGU4-F1
#
_entry.id   AF-A0A2G8LGU4-F1
#
_cell.length_a   1.000
_cell.length_b   1.000
_cell.length_c   1.000
_cell.angle_alpha   90.00
_cell.angle_beta   90.00
_cell.angle_gamma   90.00
#
_symmetry.space_group_name_H-M   'P 1'
#
loop_
_entity.id
_entity.type
_entity.pdbx_description
1 polymer ?
#
loop_
_entity_poly.entity_id
_entity_poly.type
_entity_poly.pdbx_seq_one_letter_code
_entity_poly.pdbx_strand_id
1 'polypeptide(L)'
;MCTKLYGLNVKMLTGSRKWSTIVTQKVTVDDTDSSKDNESISNLENAEPELCIKLLGVPSIQNYTGLKKRISECDDEWMQQFLEQDGLGVLFLAAERICDRKMTFTDAFLQLEVVACIKSVMNSKIGLDFVASHEESTRNLARVLDTNNVLVKKQVFELLSGLCVYSHKGYMLAIDALEDYKRTKNLRYRFSLIIKELKNAEIIPYKTTLLAFVNSILISTEEFEIRVRLRNEFVGLQLLDILEELRRDEERSEDQDLSIQLDCFFAQKLTDDDELAELFPDDGVDLNSPVDVFHAVFGK
;
A
#
# COMPACT_ATOMS: atom_id res chain seq x y z
N MET A 1 3.25 -28.18 3.74
CA MET A 1 4.30 -27.19 4.04
C MET A 1 3.92 -25.75 3.69
N CYS A 2 2.85 -25.51 2.91
CA CYS A 2 2.39 -24.16 2.50
C CYS A 2 1.81 -23.24 3.60
N THR A 3 1.37 -23.75 4.76
CA THR A 3 0.74 -22.90 5.81
C THR A 3 1.72 -22.26 6.80
N LYS A 4 2.98 -22.71 6.87
CA LYS A 4 4.01 -22.10 7.73
C LYS A 4 4.70 -20.88 7.08
N LEU A 5 4.73 -20.80 5.74
CA LEU A 5 5.30 -19.67 5.00
C LEU A 5 4.42 -18.41 5.07
N TYR A 6 3.09 -18.56 5.07
CA TYR A 6 2.15 -17.44 5.24
C TYR A 6 2.31 -16.68 6.57
N GLY A 7 2.58 -17.38 7.68
CA GLY A 7 2.72 -16.76 9.00
C GLY A 7 4.08 -16.08 9.26
N LEU A 8 5.12 -16.47 8.51
CA LEU A 8 6.45 -15.85 8.55
C LEU A 8 6.53 -14.63 7.61
N ASN A 9 5.93 -14.70 6.42
CA ASN A 9 5.88 -13.57 5.47
C ASN A 9 5.09 -12.36 6.00
N VAL A 10 3.96 -12.58 6.70
CA VAL A 10 3.21 -11.46 7.31
C VAL A 10 4.01 -10.79 8.43
N LYS A 11 4.80 -11.53 9.23
CA LYS A 11 5.63 -10.93 10.29
C LYS A 11 6.85 -10.18 9.75
N MET A 12 7.39 -10.58 8.60
CA MET A 12 8.50 -9.90 7.91
C MET A 12 8.01 -8.64 7.17
N LEU A 13 6.78 -8.63 6.65
CA LEU A 13 6.22 -7.45 5.97
C LEU A 13 5.68 -6.39 6.94
N THR A 14 5.30 -6.79 8.16
CA THR A 14 4.74 -5.90 9.17
C THR A 14 5.73 -5.70 10.32
N GLY A 15 6.74 -4.85 10.13
CA GLY A 15 7.47 -4.29 11.28
C GLY A 15 6.54 -3.56 12.28
N SER A 16 5.35 -3.15 11.82
CA SER A 16 4.22 -2.84 12.70
C SER A 16 3.46 -4.09 13.16
N ARG A 17 3.46 -4.32 14.46
CA ARG A 17 2.68 -5.34 15.19
C ARG A 17 1.31 -5.62 14.54
N LYS A 18 1.16 -6.83 14.01
CA LYS A 18 -0.08 -7.59 13.75
C LYS A 18 -1.38 -6.78 13.89
N TRP A 19 -2.00 -6.48 12.75
CA TRP A 19 -3.28 -5.78 12.56
C TRP A 19 -4.52 -6.47 13.18
N SER A 20 -4.36 -7.56 13.93
CA SER A 20 -5.48 -8.33 14.50
C SER A 20 -5.25 -8.86 15.93
N THR A 21 -4.24 -8.42 16.69
CA THR A 21 -3.96 -9.00 18.03
C THR A 21 -3.70 -8.00 19.18
N ILE A 22 -3.97 -6.69 19.01
CA ILE A 22 -3.79 -5.69 20.12
C ILE A 22 -5.11 -5.13 20.68
N VAL A 23 -6.28 -5.54 20.17
CA VAL A 23 -7.57 -4.93 20.59
C VAL A 23 -8.28 -5.73 21.71
N THR A 24 -7.55 -6.41 22.60
CA THR A 24 -8.27 -7.15 23.67
C THR A 24 -7.60 -7.28 25.03
N GLN A 25 -6.59 -6.47 25.39
CA GLN A 25 -6.21 -6.43 26.82
C GLN A 25 -5.49 -5.16 27.28
N LYS A 26 -6.11 -4.55 28.30
CA LYS A 26 -5.63 -3.57 29.29
C LYS A 26 -5.48 -2.11 28.87
N VAL A 27 -6.55 -1.35 29.09
CA VAL A 27 -6.49 -0.11 29.88
C VAL A 27 -7.58 -0.18 30.95
N THR A 28 -7.19 -0.59 32.16
CA THR A 28 -7.87 -0.22 33.40
C THR A 28 -6.92 0.73 34.11
N VAL A 29 -7.18 2.03 34.03
CA VAL A 29 -6.75 3.01 35.04
C VAL A 29 -7.89 4.01 35.16
N ASP A 30 -8.52 3.96 36.32
CA ASP A 30 -9.42 4.96 36.87
C ASP A 30 -8.56 6.16 37.30
N ASP A 31 -8.92 7.38 36.90
CA ASP A 31 -8.96 8.56 37.79
C ASP A 31 -9.31 9.85 37.02
N THR A 32 -10.54 10.29 37.27
CA THR A 32 -10.99 11.64 37.64
C THR A 32 -10.33 12.91 37.05
N ASP A 33 -11.15 13.58 36.23
CA ASP A 33 -11.51 15.02 36.24
C ASP A 33 -10.58 16.10 35.63
N SER A 34 -11.26 17.05 34.97
CA SER A 34 -10.83 18.30 34.32
C SER A 34 -10.13 18.15 32.95
N SER A 35 -10.49 18.84 31.88
CA SER A 35 -11.57 19.79 31.60
C SER A 35 -11.46 20.15 30.11
N LYS A 36 -12.61 20.16 29.42
CA LYS A 36 -12.94 20.98 28.24
C LYS A 36 -11.87 21.10 27.14
N ASP A 37 -11.98 20.23 26.14
CA ASP A 37 -11.78 20.55 24.72
C ASP A 37 -12.63 19.57 23.91
N ASN A 38 -13.94 19.84 23.85
CA ASN A 38 -14.87 19.06 23.03
C ASN A 38 -15.46 20.00 21.98
N GLU A 39 -14.64 20.34 20.98
CA GLU A 39 -15.16 20.90 19.73
C GLU A 39 -16.02 19.83 19.06
N SER A 40 -17.28 20.20 18.79
CA SER A 40 -18.36 19.35 18.30
C SER A 40 -17.94 18.42 17.16
N ILE A 41 -17.70 17.15 17.48
CA ILE A 41 -17.72 16.07 16.49
C ILE A 41 -19.14 16.07 15.90
N SER A 42 -19.28 16.06 14.57
CA SER A 42 -20.58 15.80 13.93
C SER A 42 -21.11 14.48 14.52
N ASN A 43 -22.19 14.52 15.30
CA ASN A 43 -22.71 13.34 16.00
C ASN A 43 -23.31 12.35 14.99
N LEU A 44 -22.44 11.55 14.37
CA LEU A 44 -22.77 10.55 13.36
C LEU A 44 -22.83 9.14 13.95
N GLU A 45 -22.71 8.98 15.27
CA GLU A 45 -22.64 7.66 15.94
C GLU A 45 -23.81 6.75 15.57
N ASN A 46 -25.00 7.32 15.35
CA ASN A 46 -26.21 6.60 14.95
C ASN A 46 -26.73 7.03 13.56
N ALA A 47 -25.90 7.64 12.72
CA ALA A 47 -26.33 8.09 11.40
C ALA A 47 -26.45 6.92 10.41
N GLU A 48 -27.51 6.97 9.59
CA GLU A 48 -27.72 6.06 8.46
C GLU A 48 -26.70 6.30 7.34
N PRO A 49 -26.35 5.27 6.53
CA PRO A 49 -25.37 5.40 5.47
C PRO A 49 -25.69 6.53 4.49
N GLU A 50 -26.97 6.69 4.13
CA GLU A 50 -27.42 7.72 3.17
C GLU A 50 -27.09 9.15 3.66
N LEU A 51 -27.29 9.41 4.96
CA LEU A 51 -26.99 10.71 5.56
C LEU A 51 -25.48 10.96 5.56
N CYS A 52 -24.70 9.94 5.94
CA CYS A 52 -23.24 9.98 5.91
C CYS A 52 -22.70 10.31 4.51
N ILE A 53 -23.23 9.65 3.48
CA ILE A 53 -22.83 9.86 2.08
C ILE A 53 -23.20 11.28 1.61
N LYS A 54 -24.37 11.80 1.97
CA LYS A 54 -24.74 13.19 1.66
C LYS A 54 -23.79 14.21 2.30
N LEU A 55 -23.35 13.95 3.53
CA LEU A 55 -22.41 14.82 4.24
C LEU A 55 -20.99 14.79 3.65
N LEU A 56 -20.58 13.71 2.98
CA LEU A 56 -19.33 13.66 2.21
C LEU A 56 -19.30 14.67 1.06
N GLY A 57 -20.47 15.06 0.54
CA GLY A 57 -20.59 16.14 -0.44
C GLY A 57 -20.17 17.51 0.08
N VAL A 58 -20.02 17.67 1.40
CA VAL A 58 -19.58 18.89 2.07
C VAL A 58 -18.27 18.61 2.82
N PRO A 59 -17.10 18.83 2.18
CA PRO A 59 -15.80 18.53 2.79
C PRO A 59 -15.58 19.33 4.07
N SER A 60 -15.50 18.65 5.20
CA SER A 60 -15.13 19.24 6.49
C SER A 60 -14.42 18.21 7.36
N ILE A 61 -13.52 18.67 8.23
CA ILE A 61 -12.78 17.79 9.15
C ILE A 61 -13.78 17.05 10.05
N GLN A 62 -14.77 17.76 10.59
CA GLN A 62 -15.79 17.17 11.46
C GLN A 62 -16.59 16.06 10.77
N ASN A 63 -16.97 16.23 9.50
CA ASN A 63 -17.70 15.21 8.75
C ASN A 63 -16.85 13.96 8.53
N TYR A 64 -15.60 14.10 8.09
CA TYR A 64 -14.73 12.95 7.87
C TYR A 64 -14.34 12.26 9.18
N THR A 65 -14.01 13.00 10.23
CA THR A 65 -13.69 12.41 11.53
C THR A 65 -14.89 11.68 12.13
N GLY A 66 -16.09 12.27 12.06
CA GLY A 66 -17.34 11.61 12.50
C GLY A 66 -17.65 10.36 11.68
N LEU A 67 -17.48 10.42 10.36
CA LEU A 67 -17.70 9.28 9.47
C LEU A 67 -16.69 8.15 9.74
N LYS A 68 -15.40 8.48 9.88
CA LYS A 68 -14.34 7.53 10.21
C LYS A 68 -14.69 6.72 11.46
N LYS A 69 -15.19 7.41 12.51
CA LYS A 69 -15.67 6.77 13.74
C LYS A 69 -16.85 5.84 13.43
N ARG A 70 -17.87 6.34 12.74
CA ARG A 70 -19.06 5.57 12.37
C ARG A 70 -18.77 4.32 11.55
N ILE A 71 -17.82 4.39 10.61
CA ILE A 71 -17.36 3.25 9.78
C ILE A 71 -16.58 2.24 10.64
N SER A 72 -15.79 2.72 11.60
CA SER A 72 -14.95 1.83 12.43
C SER A 72 -15.76 1.06 13.48
N GLU A 73 -16.93 1.55 13.84
CA GLU A 73 -17.84 0.97 14.84
C GLU A 73 -19.10 0.33 14.22
N CYS A 74 -19.22 0.33 12.88
CA CYS A 74 -20.40 -0.20 12.20
C CYS A 74 -20.49 -1.73 12.26
N ASP A 75 -21.70 -2.25 12.10
CA ASP A 75 -21.93 -3.66 11.81
C ASP A 75 -21.79 -3.93 10.29
N ASP A 76 -21.88 -5.21 9.96
CA ASP A 76 -21.76 -5.71 8.60
C ASP A 76 -22.88 -5.19 7.68
N GLU A 77 -24.11 -5.07 8.19
CA GLU A 77 -25.27 -4.60 7.43
C GLU A 77 -25.10 -3.13 7.02
N TRP A 78 -24.70 -2.27 7.96
CA TRP A 78 -24.46 -0.86 7.66
C TRP A 78 -23.33 -0.69 6.64
N MET A 79 -22.23 -1.46 6.76
CA MET A 79 -21.13 -1.41 5.79
C MET A 79 -21.60 -1.81 4.39
N GLN A 80 -22.41 -2.87 4.27
CA GLN A 80 -22.97 -3.29 2.98
C GLN A 80 -23.83 -2.18 2.37
N GLN A 81 -24.75 -1.61 3.13
CA GLN A 81 -25.60 -0.52 2.66
C GLN A 81 -24.79 0.72 2.24
N PHE A 82 -23.72 1.05 2.97
CA PHE A 82 -22.82 2.15 2.60
C PHE A 82 -22.12 1.91 1.27
N LEU A 83 -21.66 0.69 1.01
CA LEU A 83 -21.00 0.30 -0.25
C LEU A 83 -22.00 0.22 -1.42
N GLU A 84 -23.19 -0.33 -1.19
CA GLU A 84 -24.27 -0.42 -2.19
C GLU A 84 -24.75 0.96 -2.66
N GLN A 85 -24.68 1.96 -1.78
CA GLN A 85 -25.00 3.36 -2.09
C GLN A 85 -23.80 4.15 -2.64
N ASP A 86 -22.74 3.47 -3.07
CA ASP A 86 -21.51 4.06 -3.63
C ASP A 86 -20.78 5.02 -2.67
N GLY A 87 -20.90 4.80 -1.35
CA GLY A 87 -20.25 5.66 -0.37
C GLY A 87 -18.72 5.69 -0.49
N LEU A 88 -18.12 4.56 -0.89
CA LEU A 88 -16.68 4.48 -1.17
C LEU A 88 -16.29 5.26 -2.44
N GLY A 89 -17.10 5.21 -3.51
CA GLY A 89 -16.89 6.04 -4.70
C GLY A 89 -16.90 7.53 -4.37
N VAL A 90 -17.85 7.95 -3.53
CA VAL A 90 -17.93 9.34 -3.05
C VAL A 90 -16.69 9.74 -2.23
N LEU A 91 -16.13 8.85 -1.41
CA LEU A 91 -14.87 9.08 -0.69
C LEU A 91 -13.69 9.29 -1.66
N PHE A 92 -13.57 8.48 -2.71
CA PHE A 92 -12.52 8.64 -3.72
C PHE A 92 -12.66 9.96 -4.47
N LEU A 93 -13.87 10.30 -4.93
CA LEU A 93 -14.15 11.58 -5.58
C LEU A 93 -13.81 12.77 -4.67
N ALA A 94 -14.10 12.64 -3.37
CA ALA A 94 -13.75 13.66 -2.40
C ALA A 94 -12.22 13.78 -2.24
N ALA A 95 -11.49 12.67 -2.17
CA ALA A 95 -10.03 12.68 -2.10
C ALA A 95 -9.40 13.34 -3.34
N GLU A 96 -9.83 12.98 -4.55
CA GLU A 96 -9.35 13.56 -5.81
C GLU A 96 -9.61 15.08 -5.87
N ARG A 97 -10.83 15.52 -5.55
CA ARG A 97 -11.19 16.95 -5.57
C ARG A 97 -10.36 17.82 -4.63
N ILE A 98 -9.90 17.26 -3.51
CA ILE A 98 -9.03 17.99 -2.57
C ILE A 98 -7.57 17.98 -3.09
N CYS A 99 -7.17 17.00 -3.90
CA CYS A 99 -5.84 16.93 -4.51
C CYS A 99 -5.64 17.94 -5.66
N ASP A 100 -6.70 18.26 -6.41
CA ASP A 100 -6.65 19.18 -7.57
C ASP A 100 -6.55 20.67 -7.22
N ARG A 101 -6.67 21.04 -5.94
CA ARG A 101 -6.71 22.44 -5.49
C ARG A 101 -5.32 22.94 -5.08
N LYS A 102 -5.10 24.25 -5.15
CA LYS A 102 -3.92 24.88 -4.53
C LYS A 102 -3.97 24.59 -3.02
N MET A 103 -3.05 23.76 -2.57
CA MET A 103 -3.06 23.17 -1.24
C MET A 103 -2.94 24.23 -0.14
N THR A 104 -4.00 24.39 0.65
CA THR A 104 -3.94 25.10 1.94
C THR A 104 -3.56 24.14 3.06
N PHE A 105 -3.17 24.66 4.23
CA PHE A 105 -2.92 23.81 5.41
C PHE A 105 -4.17 22.99 5.79
N THR A 106 -5.37 23.57 5.69
CA THR A 106 -6.63 22.89 5.96
C THR A 106 -6.90 21.76 4.96
N ASP A 107 -6.58 21.95 3.67
CA ASP A 107 -6.72 20.90 2.66
C ASP A 107 -5.81 19.70 2.97
N ALA A 108 -4.62 19.93 3.52
CA ALA A 108 -3.70 18.86 3.92
C ALA A 108 -4.32 17.91 4.97
N PHE A 109 -4.98 18.49 5.98
CA PHE A 109 -5.68 17.71 7.02
C PHE A 109 -6.94 17.03 6.46
N LEU A 110 -7.70 17.72 5.60
CA LEU A 110 -8.86 17.12 4.95
C LEU A 110 -8.50 15.90 4.09
N GLN A 111 -7.39 15.96 3.34
CA GLN A 111 -6.89 14.81 2.57
C GLN A 111 -6.52 13.62 3.48
N LEU A 112 -5.93 13.89 4.64
CA LEU A 112 -5.60 12.83 5.59
C LEU A 112 -6.86 12.18 6.18
N GLU A 113 -7.85 12.98 6.56
CA GLU A 113 -9.09 12.46 7.15
C GLU A 113 -9.94 11.69 6.14
N VAL A 114 -10.05 12.13 4.88
CA VAL A 114 -10.79 11.37 3.86
C VAL A 114 -10.12 10.03 3.53
N VAL A 115 -8.79 9.99 3.44
CA VAL A 115 -8.05 8.74 3.22
C VAL A 115 -8.10 7.84 4.44
N ALA A 116 -8.15 8.41 5.65
CA ALA A 116 -8.40 7.64 6.87
C ALA A 116 -9.81 6.99 6.86
N CYS A 117 -10.83 7.64 6.29
CA CYS A 117 -12.15 7.01 6.10
C CYS A 117 -12.05 5.80 5.14
N ILE A 118 -11.36 5.95 4.01
CA ILE A 118 -11.13 4.86 3.05
C ILE A 118 -10.40 3.70 3.74
N LYS A 119 -9.39 4.01 4.55
CA LYS A 119 -8.66 3.03 5.36
C LYS A 119 -9.57 2.32 6.36
N SER A 120 -10.47 3.03 7.04
CA SER A 120 -11.47 2.40 7.92
C SER A 120 -12.41 1.45 7.18
N VAL A 121 -12.82 1.78 5.94
CA VAL A 121 -13.62 0.86 5.10
C VAL A 121 -12.81 -0.42 4.80
N MET A 122 -11.57 -0.27 4.35
CA MET A 122 -10.70 -1.41 4.01
C MET A 122 -10.23 -2.22 5.22
N ASN A 123 -10.36 -1.70 6.45
CA ASN A 123 -10.12 -2.46 7.67
C ASN A 123 -11.28 -3.40 8.02
N SER A 124 -12.47 -3.18 7.46
CA SER A 124 -13.57 -4.15 7.51
C SER A 124 -13.35 -5.24 6.45
N LYS A 125 -13.65 -6.49 6.80
CA LYS A 125 -13.61 -7.60 5.85
C LYS A 125 -14.49 -7.34 4.63
N ILE A 126 -15.71 -6.83 4.84
CA ILE A 126 -16.66 -6.54 3.77
C ILE A 126 -16.12 -5.44 2.84
N GLY A 127 -15.56 -4.38 3.42
CA GLY A 127 -14.96 -3.29 2.64
C GLY A 127 -13.72 -3.75 1.86
N LEU A 128 -12.87 -4.58 2.47
CA LEU A 128 -11.69 -5.13 1.80
C LEU A 128 -12.08 -6.09 0.66
N ASP A 129 -13.04 -6.98 0.88
CA ASP A 129 -13.58 -7.90 -0.13
C ASP A 129 -14.19 -7.12 -1.31
N PHE A 130 -14.88 -6.01 -1.02
CA PHE A 130 -15.42 -5.10 -2.02
C PHE A 130 -14.29 -4.48 -2.86
N VAL A 131 -13.27 -3.87 -2.24
CA VAL A 131 -12.15 -3.25 -2.97
C VAL A 131 -11.37 -4.28 -3.78
N ALA A 132 -11.07 -5.45 -3.20
CA ALA A 132 -10.41 -6.55 -3.89
C ALA A 132 -11.26 -7.16 -5.02
N SER A 133 -12.52 -6.76 -5.15
CA SER A 133 -13.42 -7.21 -6.22
C SER A 133 -13.68 -6.20 -7.33
N HIS A 134 -13.30 -4.93 -7.14
CA HIS A 134 -13.60 -3.84 -8.08
C HIS A 134 -12.32 -3.14 -8.55
N GLU A 135 -12.00 -3.28 -9.84
CA GLU A 135 -10.81 -2.64 -10.43
C GLU A 135 -10.77 -1.12 -10.23
N GLU A 136 -11.92 -0.47 -10.38
CA GLU A 136 -12.02 0.99 -10.28
C GLU A 136 -11.67 1.49 -8.88
N SER A 137 -11.96 0.71 -7.83
CA SER A 137 -11.59 1.09 -6.45
C SER A 137 -10.07 1.13 -6.27
N THR A 138 -9.35 0.19 -6.88
CA THR A 138 -7.87 0.14 -6.77
C THR A 138 -7.21 1.16 -7.69
N ARG A 139 -7.80 1.42 -8.87
CA ARG A 139 -7.37 2.53 -9.74
C ARG A 139 -7.59 3.90 -9.08
N ASN A 140 -8.71 4.10 -8.39
CA ASN A 140 -8.95 5.31 -7.59
C ASN A 140 -7.91 5.49 -6.48
N LEU A 141 -7.53 4.42 -5.77
CA LEU A 141 -6.40 4.48 -4.83
C LEU A 141 -5.13 5.00 -5.52
N ALA A 142 -4.79 4.48 -6.69
CA ALA A 142 -3.61 4.94 -7.44
C ALA A 142 -3.73 6.42 -7.87
N ARG A 143 -4.92 6.92 -8.23
CA ARG A 143 -5.15 8.35 -8.55
C ARG A 143 -4.92 9.27 -7.35
N VAL A 144 -5.27 8.83 -6.13
CA VAL A 144 -5.02 9.60 -4.90
C VAL A 144 -3.51 9.84 -4.66
N LEU A 145 -2.61 9.06 -5.28
CA LEU A 145 -1.15 9.28 -5.19
C LEU A 145 -0.67 10.58 -5.84
N ASP A 146 -1.53 11.30 -6.58
CA ASP A 146 -1.20 12.57 -7.23
C ASP A 146 -1.07 13.76 -6.27
N THR A 147 -1.40 13.58 -5.01
CA THR A 147 -1.18 14.61 -3.98
C THR A 147 0.32 14.87 -3.73
N ASN A 148 0.65 16.07 -3.23
CA ASN A 148 1.97 16.35 -2.65
C ASN A 148 2.07 15.95 -1.16
N ASN A 149 0.97 15.49 -0.55
CA ASN A 149 0.95 15.08 0.84
C ASN A 149 1.59 13.69 1.01
N VAL A 150 2.84 13.66 1.47
CA VAL A 150 3.60 12.41 1.71
C VAL A 150 2.87 11.46 2.66
N LEU A 151 2.20 11.99 3.68
CA LEU A 151 1.45 11.16 4.64
C LEU A 151 0.23 10.49 4.01
N VAL A 152 -0.41 11.13 3.04
CA VAL A 152 -1.49 10.52 2.25
C VAL A 152 -0.92 9.44 1.34
N LYS A 153 0.16 9.73 0.60
CA LYS A 153 0.81 8.71 -0.25
C LYS A 153 1.22 7.49 0.57
N LYS A 154 1.78 7.69 1.77
CA LYS A 154 2.12 6.60 2.70
C LYS A 154 0.90 5.73 2.99
N GLN A 155 -0.23 6.30 3.38
CA GLN A 155 -1.45 5.53 3.65
C GLN A 155 -1.95 4.77 2.42
N VAL A 156 -1.91 5.38 1.23
CA VAL A 156 -2.34 4.71 -0.01
C VAL A 156 -1.43 3.54 -0.35
N PHE A 157 -0.10 3.68 -0.22
CA PHE A 157 0.83 2.57 -0.42
C PHE A 157 0.67 1.45 0.62
N GLU A 158 0.32 1.77 1.88
CA GLU A 158 -0.06 0.77 2.88
C GLU A 158 -1.30 -0.02 2.44
N LEU A 159 -2.33 0.67 1.92
CA LEU A 159 -3.56 0.03 1.44
C LEU A 159 -3.30 -0.87 0.23
N LEU A 160 -2.49 -0.43 -0.73
CA LEU A 160 -2.10 -1.24 -1.89
C LEU A 160 -1.26 -2.46 -1.49
N SER A 161 -0.33 -2.29 -0.54
CA SER A 161 0.41 -3.42 0.06
C SER A 161 -0.54 -4.44 0.70
N GLY A 162 -1.51 -3.95 1.48
CA GLY A 162 -2.53 -4.77 2.10
C GLY A 162 -3.33 -5.59 1.09
N LEU A 163 -3.74 -4.98 -0.03
CA LEU A 163 -4.43 -5.67 -1.12
C LEU A 163 -3.58 -6.78 -1.76
N CYS A 164 -2.29 -6.51 -2.01
CA CYS A 164 -1.37 -7.51 -2.55
C CYS A 164 -1.28 -8.75 -1.65
N VAL A 165 -1.17 -8.54 -0.34
CA VAL A 165 -1.03 -9.63 0.64
C VAL A 165 -2.36 -10.31 0.95
N TYR A 166 -3.48 -9.60 0.82
CA TYR A 166 -4.80 -10.11 1.15
C TYR A 166 -5.24 -11.27 0.24
N SER A 167 -5.04 -11.13 -1.07
CA SER A 167 -5.42 -12.16 -2.03
C SER A 167 -4.67 -11.99 -3.35
N HIS A 168 -4.56 -13.09 -4.11
CA HIS A 168 -4.00 -13.04 -5.47
C HIS A 168 -4.76 -12.06 -6.37
N LYS A 169 -6.10 -11.98 -6.24
CA LYS A 169 -6.91 -10.99 -6.98
C LYS A 169 -6.55 -9.56 -6.60
N GLY A 170 -6.38 -9.27 -5.31
CA GLY A 170 -5.95 -7.95 -4.82
C GLY A 170 -4.58 -7.54 -5.36
N TYR A 171 -3.61 -8.48 -5.39
CA TYR A 171 -2.32 -8.28 -6.04
C TYR A 171 -2.46 -7.94 -7.54
N MET A 172 -3.26 -8.71 -8.28
CA MET A 172 -3.48 -8.44 -9.71
C MET A 172 -4.12 -7.06 -9.95
N LEU A 173 -5.06 -6.65 -9.11
CA LEU A 173 -5.67 -5.32 -9.17
C LEU A 173 -4.67 -4.20 -8.83
N ALA A 174 -3.75 -4.41 -7.89
CA ALA A 174 -2.71 -3.42 -7.58
C ALA A 174 -1.75 -3.23 -8.76
N ILE A 175 -1.36 -4.31 -9.45
CA ILE A 175 -0.55 -4.24 -10.68
C ILE A 175 -1.31 -3.54 -11.81
N ASP A 176 -2.59 -3.87 -12.00
CA ASP A 176 -3.43 -3.19 -12.99
C ASP A 176 -3.56 -1.69 -12.71
N ALA A 177 -3.73 -1.30 -11.44
CA ALA A 177 -3.81 0.11 -11.05
C ALA A 177 -2.51 0.88 -11.34
N LEU A 178 -1.33 0.26 -11.15
CA LEU A 178 -0.05 0.87 -11.53
C LEU A 178 0.11 0.99 -13.05
N GLU A 179 -0.38 0.02 -13.83
CA GLU A 179 -0.38 0.09 -15.29
C GLU A 179 -1.34 1.16 -15.80
N ASP A 180 -2.52 1.31 -15.18
CA ASP A 180 -3.46 2.38 -15.46
C ASP A 180 -2.89 3.77 -15.12
N TYR A 181 -2.26 3.88 -13.94
CA TYR A 181 -1.58 5.10 -13.52
C TYR A 181 -0.49 5.51 -14.51
N LYS A 182 0.33 4.54 -14.97
CA LYS A 182 1.34 4.75 -16.01
C LYS A 182 0.72 5.30 -17.29
N ARG A 183 -0.38 4.72 -17.80
CA ARG A 183 -1.06 5.22 -19.01
C ARG A 183 -1.59 6.63 -18.80
N THR A 184 -2.30 6.86 -17.70
CA THR A 184 -2.93 8.16 -17.38
C THR A 184 -1.91 9.28 -17.18
N LYS A 185 -0.74 8.97 -16.59
CA LYS A 185 0.35 9.93 -16.37
C LYS A 185 1.40 9.92 -17.46
N ASN A 186 1.19 9.16 -18.53
CA ASN A 186 2.13 9.01 -19.64
C ASN A 186 3.55 8.67 -19.17
N LEU A 187 3.65 7.78 -18.18
CA LEU A 187 4.93 7.31 -17.67
C LEU A 187 5.49 6.21 -18.58
N ARG A 188 6.81 6.13 -18.65
CA ARG A 188 7.48 5.10 -19.44
C ARG A 188 7.29 3.70 -18.84
N TYR A 189 7.33 3.58 -17.52
CA TYR A 189 7.24 2.31 -16.81
C TYR A 189 6.26 2.38 -15.64
N ARG A 190 5.59 1.25 -15.35
CA ARG A 190 4.57 1.15 -14.28
C ARG A 190 5.12 1.38 -12.87
N PHE A 191 6.38 1.03 -12.64
CA PHE A 191 7.04 1.22 -11.35
C PHE A 191 7.78 2.56 -11.22
N SER A 192 7.72 3.43 -12.24
CA SER A 192 8.40 4.74 -12.20
C SER A 192 7.94 5.61 -11.04
N LEU A 193 6.67 5.56 -10.65
CA LEU A 193 6.16 6.31 -9.50
C LEU A 193 6.87 5.88 -8.21
N ILE A 194 6.88 4.59 -7.89
CA ILE A 194 7.45 4.03 -6.66
C ILE A 194 8.95 4.37 -6.56
N ILE A 195 9.68 4.18 -7.66
CA ILE A 195 11.12 4.48 -7.74
C ILE A 195 11.39 5.97 -7.55
N LYS A 196 10.58 6.83 -8.17
CA LYS A 196 10.71 8.28 -8.01
C LYS A 196 10.46 8.69 -6.55
N GLU A 197 9.42 8.16 -5.91
CA GLU A 197 9.14 8.47 -4.50
C GLU A 197 10.26 7.94 -3.58
N LEU A 198 10.78 6.73 -3.81
CA LEU A 198 11.89 6.16 -3.03
C LEU A 198 13.15 7.02 -3.09
N LYS A 199 13.52 7.51 -4.28
CA LYS A 199 14.70 8.37 -4.49
C LYS A 199 14.57 9.74 -3.83
N ASN A 200 13.36 10.31 -3.83
CA ASN A 200 13.15 11.70 -3.39
C ASN A 200 12.64 11.83 -1.95
N ALA A 201 12.16 10.75 -1.34
CA ALA A 201 11.67 10.78 0.02
C ALA A 201 12.80 11.08 1.01
N GLU A 202 12.55 11.98 1.95
CA GLU A 202 13.48 12.28 3.05
C GLU A 202 13.10 11.52 4.35
N ILE A 203 11.83 11.14 4.47
CA ILE A 203 11.25 10.54 5.67
C ILE A 203 11.43 9.02 5.62
N ILE A 204 12.24 8.47 6.53
CA ILE A 204 12.55 7.03 6.60
C ILE A 204 11.29 6.15 6.69
N PRO A 205 10.32 6.41 7.58
CA PRO A 205 9.07 5.64 7.61
C PRO A 205 8.31 5.60 6.28
N TYR A 206 8.43 6.63 5.44
CA TYR A 206 7.81 6.64 4.12
C TYR A 206 8.59 5.76 3.13
N LYS A 207 9.93 5.82 3.14
CA LYS A 207 10.77 4.91 2.36
C LYS A 207 10.51 3.45 2.75
N THR A 208 10.38 3.15 4.05
CA THR A 208 10.02 1.82 4.56
C THR A 208 8.68 1.35 3.99
N THR A 209 7.65 2.20 3.96
CA THR A 209 6.36 1.86 3.35
C THR A 209 6.47 1.58 1.85
N LEU A 210 7.27 2.35 1.11
CA LEU A 210 7.48 2.13 -0.32
C LEU A 210 8.21 0.81 -0.59
N LEU A 211 9.23 0.49 0.19
CA LEU A 211 9.93 -0.79 0.09
C LEU A 211 9.02 -1.97 0.48
N ALA A 212 8.20 -1.81 1.51
CA ALA A 212 7.19 -2.80 1.89
C ALA A 212 6.20 -3.07 0.74
N PHE A 213 5.82 -2.06 -0.03
CA PHE A 213 4.97 -2.25 -1.21
C PHE A 213 5.67 -3.02 -2.33
N VAL A 214 6.95 -2.73 -2.60
CA VAL A 214 7.77 -3.52 -3.54
C VAL A 214 7.84 -4.98 -3.08
N ASN A 215 8.12 -5.22 -1.80
CA ASN A 215 8.16 -6.57 -1.23
C ASN A 215 6.81 -7.27 -1.32
N SER A 216 5.70 -6.55 -1.08
CA SER A 216 4.35 -7.10 -1.21
C SER A 216 4.04 -7.57 -2.63
N ILE A 217 4.46 -6.82 -3.65
CA ILE A 217 4.34 -7.22 -5.06
C ILE A 217 5.13 -8.51 -5.33
N LEU A 218 6.41 -8.53 -4.92
CA LEU A 218 7.31 -9.65 -5.22
C LEU A 218 6.89 -10.93 -4.49
N ILE A 219 6.52 -10.83 -3.22
CA ILE A 219 6.12 -11.99 -2.40
C ILE A 219 4.76 -12.54 -2.84
N SER A 220 3.84 -11.68 -3.25
CA SER A 220 2.54 -12.14 -3.79
C SER A 220 2.64 -12.75 -5.19
N THR A 221 3.82 -12.71 -5.82
CA THR A 221 4.09 -13.35 -7.10
C THR A 221 4.58 -14.79 -6.90
N GLU A 222 3.65 -15.75 -6.96
CA GLU A 222 3.95 -17.17 -6.72
C GLU A 222 4.83 -17.78 -7.83
N GLU A 223 4.55 -17.46 -9.09
CA GLU A 223 5.30 -17.96 -10.25
C GLU A 223 6.72 -17.38 -10.29
N PHE A 224 7.73 -18.26 -10.23
CA PHE A 224 9.15 -17.90 -10.17
C PHE A 224 9.57 -17.00 -11.33
N GLU A 225 9.26 -17.37 -12.56
CA GLU A 225 9.66 -16.63 -13.76
C GLU A 225 9.04 -15.23 -13.80
N ILE A 226 7.80 -15.10 -13.32
CA ILE A 226 7.12 -13.80 -13.24
C ILE A 226 7.77 -12.95 -12.14
N ARG A 227 8.08 -13.53 -10.98
CA ARG A 227 8.72 -12.83 -9.86
C ARG A 227 10.10 -12.31 -10.24
N VAL A 228 10.92 -13.12 -10.91
CA VAL A 228 12.23 -12.71 -11.44
C VAL A 228 12.08 -11.58 -12.46
N ARG A 229 11.14 -11.68 -13.41
CA ARG A 229 10.86 -10.61 -14.39
C ARG A 229 10.45 -9.30 -13.72
N LEU A 230 9.53 -9.35 -12.76
CA LEU A 230 9.09 -8.17 -12.01
C LEU A 230 10.23 -7.55 -11.22
N ARG A 231 11.07 -8.35 -10.54
CA ARG A 231 12.26 -7.85 -9.87
C ARG A 231 13.20 -7.17 -10.86
N ASN A 232 13.42 -7.75 -12.03
CA ASN A 232 14.28 -7.17 -13.07
C ASN A 232 13.72 -5.86 -13.63
N GLU A 233 12.39 -5.67 -13.68
CA GLU A 233 11.79 -4.36 -13.99
C GLU A 233 12.18 -3.30 -12.95
N PHE A 234 12.14 -3.63 -11.66
CA PHE A 234 12.59 -2.70 -10.61
C PHE A 234 14.10 -2.46 -10.66
N VAL A 235 14.91 -3.51 -10.85
CA VAL A 235 16.37 -3.40 -10.96
C VAL A 235 16.76 -2.53 -12.17
N GLY A 236 16.06 -2.69 -13.31
CA GLY A 236 16.24 -1.85 -14.49
C GLY A 236 15.89 -0.37 -14.27
N LEU A 237 15.15 -0.06 -13.19
CA LEU A 237 14.87 1.30 -12.72
C LEU A 237 15.83 1.75 -11.59
N GLN A 238 16.96 1.06 -11.43
CA GLN A 238 18.00 1.33 -10.43
C GLN A 238 17.55 1.10 -8.99
N LEU A 239 16.67 0.11 -8.74
CA LEU A 239 16.26 -0.19 -7.37
C LEU A 239 17.46 -0.58 -6.49
N LEU A 240 18.44 -1.35 -6.99
CA LEU A 240 19.57 -1.82 -6.17
C LEU A 240 20.40 -0.66 -5.61
N ASP A 241 20.70 0.35 -6.42
CA ASP A 241 21.43 1.55 -5.98
C ASP A 241 20.69 2.26 -4.83
N ILE A 242 19.36 2.35 -4.92
CA ILE A 242 18.51 2.92 -3.87
C ILE A 242 18.55 2.08 -2.59
N LEU A 243 18.53 0.74 -2.71
CA LEU A 243 18.59 -0.15 -1.55
C LEU A 243 19.95 -0.04 -0.82
N GLU A 244 21.04 0.19 -1.54
CA GLU A 244 22.35 0.47 -0.94
C GLU A 244 22.40 1.81 -0.21
N GLU A 245 21.70 2.83 -0.70
CA GLU A 245 21.50 4.09 0.02
C GLU A 245 20.64 3.88 1.26
N LEU A 246 19.55 3.10 1.16
CA LEU A 246 18.68 2.75 2.28
C LEU A 246 19.39 1.96 3.38
N ARG A 247 20.33 1.08 3.04
CA ARG A 247 21.20 0.39 4.02
C ARG A 247 22.03 1.39 4.82
N ARG A 248 22.54 2.45 4.18
CA ARG A 248 23.29 3.51 4.87
C ARG A 248 22.40 4.39 5.75
N ASP A 249 21.14 4.59 5.34
CA ASP A 249 20.13 5.27 6.16
C ASP A 249 19.72 4.42 7.38
N GLU A 250 19.57 3.10 7.19
CA GLU A 250 19.25 2.13 8.26
C GLU A 250 20.27 2.21 9.40
N GLU A 251 21.57 2.19 9.09
CA GLU A 251 22.66 2.29 10.09
C GLU A 251 22.60 3.56 10.95
N ARG A 252 21.96 4.62 10.44
CA ARG A 252 21.81 5.93 11.10
C ARG A 252 20.45 6.09 11.79
N SER A 253 19.54 5.14 11.60
CA SER A 253 18.17 5.20 12.09
C SER A 253 17.90 4.10 13.11
N GLU A 254 16.95 4.33 14.01
CA GLU A 254 16.44 3.29 14.92
C GLU A 254 15.22 2.53 14.33
N ASP A 255 14.98 2.69 13.02
CA ASP A 255 13.82 2.11 12.34
C ASP A 255 14.06 0.62 12.05
N GLN A 256 13.57 -0.23 12.97
CA GLN A 256 13.62 -1.69 12.82
C GLN A 256 12.81 -2.18 11.62
N ASP A 257 11.76 -1.46 11.23
CA ASP A 257 10.88 -1.88 10.13
C ASP A 257 11.63 -1.78 8.79
N LEU A 258 12.49 -0.76 8.63
CA LEU A 258 13.35 -0.63 7.45
C LEU A 258 14.31 -1.81 7.32
N SER A 259 14.97 -2.18 8.43
CA SER A 259 15.89 -3.33 8.49
C SER A 259 15.20 -4.62 8.00
N ILE A 260 14.00 -4.88 8.54
CA ILE A 260 13.22 -6.06 8.17
C ILE A 260 12.85 -6.02 6.68
N GLN A 261 12.46 -4.85 6.13
CA GLN A 261 12.13 -4.75 4.71
C GLN A 261 13.32 -4.95 3.78
N LEU A 262 14.50 -4.47 4.15
CA LEU A 262 15.75 -4.68 3.41
C LEU A 262 16.13 -6.16 3.41
N ASP A 263 16.14 -6.78 4.59
CA ASP A 263 16.43 -8.21 4.75
C ASP A 263 15.45 -9.07 3.95
N CYS A 264 14.17 -8.72 3.99
CA CYS A 264 13.12 -9.39 3.22
C CYS A 264 13.39 -9.36 1.71
N PHE A 265 13.75 -8.20 1.17
CA PHE A 265 14.07 -8.07 -0.26
C PHE A 265 15.30 -8.91 -0.64
N PHE A 266 16.40 -8.76 0.10
CA PHE A 266 17.66 -9.42 -0.23
C PHE A 266 17.60 -10.93 -0.03
N ALA A 267 16.91 -11.42 1.00
CA ALA A 267 16.73 -12.86 1.22
C ALA A 267 15.92 -13.50 0.09
N GLN A 268 14.83 -12.86 -0.34
CA GLN A 268 14.05 -13.36 -1.47
C GLN A 268 14.83 -13.31 -2.78
N LYS A 269 15.62 -12.24 -3.00
CA LYS A 269 16.49 -12.15 -4.18
C LYS A 269 17.52 -13.27 -4.19
N LEU A 270 18.22 -13.51 -3.07
CA LEU A 270 19.22 -14.56 -2.96
C LEU A 270 18.60 -15.94 -3.23
N THR A 271 17.44 -16.21 -2.64
CA THR A 271 16.70 -17.47 -2.89
C THR A 271 16.38 -17.64 -4.38
N ASP A 272 15.90 -16.58 -5.04
CA ASP A 272 15.58 -16.63 -6.46
C ASP A 272 16.85 -16.74 -7.34
N ASP A 273 17.97 -16.13 -6.94
CA ASP A 273 19.26 -16.24 -7.64
C ASP A 273 19.83 -17.67 -7.52
N ASP A 274 19.73 -18.30 -6.35
CA ASP A 274 20.16 -19.68 -6.11
C ASP A 274 19.31 -20.66 -6.94
N GLU A 275 17.98 -20.49 -6.97
CA GLU A 275 17.07 -21.30 -7.81
C GLU A 275 17.37 -21.11 -9.30
N LEU A 276 17.69 -19.88 -9.73
CA LEU A 276 18.12 -19.61 -11.11
C LEU A 276 19.42 -20.36 -11.45
N ALA A 277 20.40 -20.33 -10.54
CA ALA A 277 21.68 -21.02 -10.72
C ALA A 277 21.52 -22.56 -10.75
N GLU A 278 20.55 -23.11 -10.00
CA GLU A 278 20.22 -24.54 -10.04
C GLU A 278 19.50 -24.95 -11.33
N LEU A 279 18.61 -24.11 -11.85
CA LEU A 279 17.88 -24.36 -13.11
C LEU A 279 18.79 -24.23 -14.33
N PHE A 280 19.76 -23.33 -14.26
CA PHE A 280 20.72 -23.07 -15.33
C PHE A 280 22.17 -23.13 -14.82
N PRO A 281 22.65 -24.32 -14.38
CA PRO A 281 23.99 -24.48 -13.81
C PRO A 281 25.11 -24.23 -14.82
N ASP A 282 24.79 -24.33 -16.11
CA ASP A 282 25.69 -24.14 -17.25
C ASP A 282 25.43 -22.82 -18.02
N ASP A 283 24.61 -21.89 -17.52
CA ASP A 283 24.26 -20.61 -18.20
C ASP A 283 25.39 -19.56 -18.21
N GLY A 284 26.63 -20.01 -18.06
CA GLY A 284 27.78 -19.25 -18.52
C GLY A 284 27.78 -19.18 -20.04
N VAL A 285 26.74 -18.61 -20.66
CA VAL A 285 26.84 -18.07 -22.01
C VAL A 285 27.91 -16.99 -21.89
N ASP A 286 29.11 -17.30 -22.37
CA ASP A 286 30.14 -16.28 -22.45
C ASP A 286 29.63 -15.20 -23.40
N LEU A 287 29.17 -14.08 -22.85
CA LEU A 287 28.67 -12.95 -23.62
C LEU A 287 29.79 -12.32 -24.48
N ASN A 288 31.05 -12.68 -24.26
CA ASN A 288 32.18 -12.33 -25.10
C ASN A 288 32.45 -13.36 -26.22
N SER A 289 31.75 -14.49 -26.24
CA SER A 289 31.78 -15.52 -27.29
C SER A 289 30.55 -15.37 -28.19
N PRO A 290 30.70 -14.81 -29.41
CA PRO A 290 29.57 -14.67 -30.34
C PRO A 290 28.92 -16.01 -30.71
N VAL A 291 29.66 -17.11 -30.59
CA VAL A 291 29.19 -18.48 -30.86
C VAL A 291 28.27 -18.95 -29.74
N ASP A 292 28.65 -18.76 -28.48
CA ASP A 292 27.82 -19.17 -27.34
C ASP A 292 26.55 -18.32 -27.27
N VAL A 293 26.66 -17.01 -27.55
CA VAL A 293 25.48 -16.12 -27.69
C VAL A 293 24.57 -16.56 -28.84
N PHE A 294 25.14 -16.94 -30.00
CA PHE A 294 24.35 -17.45 -31.12
C PHE A 294 23.61 -18.74 -30.76
N HIS A 295 24.28 -19.69 -30.11
CA HIS A 295 23.65 -20.93 -29.67
C HIS A 295 22.59 -20.72 -28.58
N ALA A 296 22.80 -19.79 -27.66
CA ALA A 296 21.81 -19.45 -26.64
C ALA A 296 20.54 -18.79 -27.21
N VAL A 297 20.69 -17.95 -28.24
CA VAL A 297 19.56 -17.20 -28.85
C VAL A 297 18.83 -18.03 -29.91
N PHE A 298 19.54 -18.84 -30.70
CA PHE A 298 18.99 -19.55 -31.86
C PHE A 298 18.97 -21.08 -31.72
N GLY A 299 19.52 -21.63 -30.63
CA GLY A 299 19.55 -23.08 -30.35
C GLY A 299 18.30 -23.62 -29.68
N LYS A 300 17.11 -23.21 -30.14
CA LYS A 300 15.83 -23.90 -29.85
C LYS A 300 15.32 -24.62 -31.08
#